data_AF-A0A939YIP9-F1
#
_entry.id   AF-A0A939YIP9-F1
#
_cell.length_a   1.000
_cell.length_b   1.000
_cell.length_c   1.000
_cell.angle_alpha   90.00
_cell.angle_beta   90.00
_cell.angle_gamma   90.00
#
_symmetry.space_group_name_H-M   'P 1'
#
loop_
_entity.id
_entity.type
_entity.pdbx_description
1 polymer ?
#
loop_
_entity_poly.entity_id
_entity_poly.type
_entity_poly.pdbx_seq_one_letter_code
_entity_poly.pdbx_strand_id
1 'polypeptide(L)'
;MSKNKITNCRLGRVGGQAVIEGVMMKSGQDMAIASRMPDGSIYVQKKKIVSARQKHKALDLPIIRGVVNFIEMMKLSYTTMDASTAALGLEDEEPSKFEKWLSEKLHVDIMTVVMAVCMILGVGLAVALFIFLPSASGSGISKLIEWLTDGDFVLKDHRILLAVIEGVLKVAIFLLYLWLVSLIKDIRRVFEYHGAEHKAVFCYESGKDLTPENAAKFKRFHPRCGTSFMFFMILIGIIIGCFIPPQLPAILRTLIKIALLPITVGLGYEIIRFAGKHDNWFIRALSAPGLWVQRITTKEPDSSQLECAIAALKSAIPDEFPGYTPEKQFGPFKNGASVASSVAVDAARERAAKRAELPHHRAVMSKMTPAEKVRYRRKNDL
;
A
#
# COMPACT_ATOMS: atom_id res chain seq x y z
N MET A 1 8.14 4.49 44.25
CA MET A 1 6.95 3.70 43.86
C MET A 1 6.82 3.69 42.34
N SER A 2 7.28 2.64 41.68
CA SER A 2 7.11 2.45 40.24
C SER A 2 5.64 2.22 39.95
N LYS A 3 4.95 3.19 39.33
CA LYS A 3 3.60 2.96 38.80
C LYS A 3 3.72 1.86 37.75
N ASN A 4 3.20 0.67 38.05
CA ASN A 4 2.94 -0.37 37.06
C ASN A 4 2.10 0.26 35.94
N LYS A 5 2.77 0.68 34.85
CA LYS A 5 2.10 1.03 33.60
C LYS A 5 1.42 -0.26 33.17
N ILE A 6 0.09 -0.30 33.25
CA ILE A 6 -0.71 -1.34 32.61
C ILE A 6 -0.36 -1.26 31.12
N THR A 7 0.54 -2.11 30.66
CA THR A 7 0.88 -2.24 29.24
C THR A 7 -0.33 -2.82 28.56
N ASN A 8 -1.03 -2.00 27.78
CA ASN A 8 -2.13 -2.44 26.93
C ASN A 8 -1.61 -3.55 26.00
N CYS A 9 -2.04 -4.79 26.22
CA CYS A 9 -1.58 -5.98 25.50
C CYS A 9 -1.94 -5.96 24.01
N ARG A 10 -2.90 -5.13 23.60
CA ARG A 10 -3.33 -4.97 22.21
C ARG A 10 -2.49 -3.96 21.43
N LEU A 11 -1.76 -3.07 22.11
CA LEU A 11 -1.03 -1.97 21.48
C LEU A 11 0.10 -2.49 20.57
N GLY A 12 0.04 -2.16 19.28
CA GLY A 12 1.07 -2.56 18.31
C GLY A 12 1.14 -4.07 18.06
N ARG A 13 0.11 -4.82 18.46
CA ARG A 13 -0.02 -6.25 18.21
C ARG A 13 -0.37 -6.54 16.76
N VAL A 14 -1.18 -5.67 16.15
CA VAL A 14 -1.64 -5.77 14.76
C VAL A 14 -1.13 -4.59 13.95
N GLY A 15 -0.80 -4.85 12.69
CA GLY A 15 -0.65 -3.82 11.67
C GLY A 15 -1.28 -4.28 10.37
N GLY A 16 -1.63 -3.34 9.50
CA GLY A 16 -2.22 -3.66 8.21
C GLY A 16 -1.63 -2.90 7.04
N GLN A 17 -2.22 -3.17 5.87
CA GLN A 17 -1.97 -2.48 4.61
C GLN A 17 -3.28 -2.46 3.81
N ALA A 18 -3.61 -1.32 3.20
CA ALA A 18 -4.70 -1.28 2.23
C ALA A 18 -4.33 -2.00 0.93
N VAL A 19 -5.28 -2.73 0.37
CA VAL A 19 -5.19 -3.39 -0.94
C VAL A 19 -6.36 -2.94 -1.81
N ILE A 20 -6.40 -3.39 -3.08
CA ILE A 20 -7.48 -3.03 -4.00
C ILE A 20 -8.81 -3.60 -3.47
N GLU A 21 -9.78 -2.71 -3.22
CA GLU A 21 -11.05 -3.04 -2.58
C GLU A 21 -10.95 -3.78 -1.24
N GLY A 22 -9.87 -3.59 -0.46
CA GLY A 22 -9.71 -4.36 0.76
C GLY A 22 -8.62 -3.92 1.73
N VAL A 23 -8.45 -4.71 2.78
CA VAL A 23 -7.41 -4.53 3.80
C VAL A 23 -6.76 -5.85 4.14
N MET A 24 -5.43 -5.84 4.19
CA MET A 24 -4.61 -6.88 4.79
C MET A 24 -4.29 -6.52 6.24
N MET A 25 -4.47 -7.45 7.16
CA MET A 25 -4.09 -7.33 8.57
C MET A 25 -3.15 -8.48 8.95
N LYS A 26 -2.16 -8.18 9.79
CA LYS A 26 -1.17 -9.15 10.26
C LYS A 26 -0.96 -9.01 11.77
N SER A 27 -0.98 -10.15 12.47
CA SER A 27 -0.69 -10.28 13.90
C SER A 27 0.27 -11.46 14.09
N GLY A 28 1.51 -11.18 14.50
CA GLY A 28 2.54 -12.21 14.61
C GLY A 28 2.79 -12.96 13.29
N GLN A 29 2.49 -14.26 13.26
CA GLN A 29 2.59 -15.09 12.06
C GLN A 29 1.27 -15.15 11.27
N ASP A 30 0.15 -14.78 11.86
CA ASP A 30 -1.15 -14.85 11.23
C ASP A 30 -1.43 -13.59 10.41
N MET A 31 -1.97 -13.79 9.21
CA MET A 31 -2.35 -12.73 8.31
C MET A 31 -3.67 -13.06 7.65
N ALA A 32 -4.50 -12.05 7.44
CA ALA A 32 -5.72 -12.14 6.67
C ALA A 32 -5.84 -10.95 5.72
N ILE A 33 -6.33 -11.21 4.51
CA ILE A 33 -6.75 -10.20 3.54
C ILE A 33 -8.27 -10.29 3.46
N ALA A 34 -8.96 -9.18 3.68
CA ALA A 34 -10.38 -9.07 3.37
C ALA A 34 -10.54 -8.13 2.17
N SER A 35 -11.33 -8.54 1.18
CA SER A 35 -11.65 -7.73 0.00
C SER A 35 -13.15 -7.72 -0.23
N ARG A 36 -13.69 -6.56 -0.63
CA ARG A 36 -15.08 -6.37 -1.00
C ARG A 36 -15.27 -6.79 -2.45
N MET A 37 -16.17 -7.73 -2.67
CA MET A 37 -16.50 -8.23 -4.00
C MET A 37 -17.53 -7.33 -4.70
N PRO A 38 -17.64 -7.38 -6.04
CA PRO A 38 -18.65 -6.63 -6.78
C PRO A 38 -20.09 -6.96 -6.40
N ASP A 39 -20.35 -8.16 -5.86
CA ASP A 39 -21.65 -8.58 -5.32
C ASP A 39 -21.94 -8.05 -3.90
N GLY A 40 -21.03 -7.27 -3.33
CA GLY A 40 -21.13 -6.69 -1.99
C GLY A 40 -20.63 -7.59 -0.86
N SER A 41 -20.34 -8.87 -1.13
CA SER A 41 -19.87 -9.80 -0.10
C SER A 41 -18.41 -9.52 0.31
N ILE A 42 -18.05 -9.91 1.54
CA ILE A 42 -16.67 -9.84 2.02
C ILE A 42 -16.01 -11.19 1.83
N TYR A 43 -14.92 -11.17 1.09
CA TYR A 43 -14.09 -12.33 0.85
C TYR A 43 -12.82 -12.26 1.70
N VAL A 44 -12.52 -13.33 2.42
CA VAL A 44 -11.35 -13.38 3.31
C VAL A 44 -10.39 -14.52 2.96
N GLN A 45 -9.12 -14.18 2.79
CA GLN A 45 -8.02 -15.12 2.62
C GLN A 45 -7.10 -15.10 3.85
N LYS A 46 -6.80 -16.26 4.43
CA LYS A 46 -5.90 -16.38 5.58
C LYS A 46 -4.57 -17.02 5.15
N LYS A 47 -3.46 -16.53 5.70
CA LYS A 47 -2.11 -17.05 5.43
C LYS A 47 -1.23 -16.92 6.66
N LYS A 48 -0.40 -17.94 6.91
CA LYS A 48 0.69 -17.84 7.89
C LYS A 48 1.97 -17.34 7.22
N ILE A 49 2.61 -16.33 7.80
CA ILE A 49 3.90 -15.80 7.38
C ILE A 49 4.93 -15.96 8.48
N VAL A 50 5.98 -16.71 8.15
CA VAL A 50 7.17 -16.84 8.99
C VAL A 50 8.26 -15.95 8.42
N SER A 51 8.76 -15.02 9.24
CA SER A 51 9.87 -14.14 8.86
C SER A 51 11.18 -14.92 8.77
N ALA A 52 12.04 -14.57 7.80
CA ALA A 52 13.39 -15.10 7.67
C ALA A 52 14.24 -14.83 8.92
N ARG A 53 13.93 -13.77 9.68
CA ARG A 53 14.58 -13.44 10.96
C ARG A 53 14.39 -14.52 12.03
N GLN A 54 13.28 -15.26 11.97
CA GLN A 54 13.04 -16.36 12.90
C GLN A 54 13.88 -17.61 12.55
N LYS A 55 14.33 -17.72 11.29
CA LYS A 55 15.16 -18.83 10.82
C LYS A 55 16.65 -18.58 11.07
N HIS A 56 17.11 -17.32 10.96
CA HIS A 56 18.53 -16.96 11.10
C HIS A 56 18.72 -15.75 12.01
N LYS A 57 19.36 -15.94 13.17
CA LYS A 57 19.59 -14.88 14.18
C LYS A 57 20.40 -13.68 13.66
N ALA A 58 21.32 -13.90 12.72
CA ALA A 58 22.10 -12.83 12.10
C ALA A 58 21.23 -11.79 11.36
N LEU A 59 20.05 -12.20 10.88
CA LEU A 59 19.10 -11.32 10.19
C LEU A 59 18.31 -10.43 11.17
N ASP A 60 18.42 -10.64 12.49
CA ASP A 60 17.77 -9.79 13.49
C ASP A 60 18.70 -8.72 14.11
N LEU A 61 19.93 -8.64 13.61
CA LEU A 61 20.86 -7.57 13.98
C LEU A 61 20.27 -6.18 13.62
N PRO A 62 20.56 -5.12 14.41
CA PRO A 62 20.14 -3.76 14.09
C PRO A 62 20.55 -3.35 12.68
N ILE A 63 19.76 -2.50 12.03
CA ILE A 63 19.91 -2.07 10.61
C ILE A 63 19.61 -3.21 9.63
N ILE A 64 20.27 -4.38 9.74
CA ILE A 64 20.06 -5.55 8.87
C ILE A 64 18.59 -6.00 8.93
N ARG A 65 18.02 -6.10 10.12
CA ARG A 65 16.61 -6.47 10.30
C ARG A 65 15.64 -5.51 9.62
N GLY A 66 16.01 -4.24 9.49
CA GLY A 66 15.21 -3.24 8.80
C GLY A 66 15.18 -3.49 7.29
N VAL A 67 16.33 -3.83 6.70
CA VAL A 67 16.43 -4.24 5.30
C VAL A 67 15.64 -5.52 5.05
N VAL A 68 15.79 -6.53 5.92
CA VAL A 68 15.05 -7.79 5.82
C VAL A 68 13.54 -7.54 5.91
N ASN A 69 13.09 -6.73 6.88
CA ASN A 69 11.69 -6.37 7.02
C ASN A 69 11.16 -5.62 5.79
N PHE A 70 11.94 -4.70 5.22
CA PHE A 70 11.56 -3.97 4.01
C PHE A 70 11.36 -4.92 2.82
N ILE A 71 12.28 -5.85 2.59
CA ILE A 71 12.16 -6.86 1.51
C ILE A 71 10.94 -7.77 1.76
N GLU A 72 10.74 -8.22 3.00
CA GLU A 72 9.58 -9.05 3.36
C GLU A 72 8.26 -8.30 3.12
N MET A 73 8.19 -7.03 3.50
CA MET A 73 6.99 -6.19 3.28
C MET A 73 6.78 -5.88 1.80
N MET A 74 7.83 -5.67 1.01
CA MET A 74 7.70 -5.51 -0.44
C MET A 74 7.13 -6.77 -1.10
N LYS A 75 7.68 -7.95 -0.78
CA LYS A 75 7.16 -9.24 -1.28
C LYS A 75 5.71 -9.43 -0.85
N LEU A 76 5.41 -9.14 0.41
CA LEU A 76 4.05 -9.24 0.94
C LEU A 76 3.09 -8.29 0.19
N SER A 77 3.47 -7.03 0.02
CA SER A 77 2.68 -6.05 -0.72
C SER A 77 2.36 -6.52 -2.13
N TYR A 78 3.36 -7.01 -2.86
CA TYR A 78 3.14 -7.57 -4.21
C TYR A 78 2.14 -8.74 -4.17
N THR A 79 2.36 -9.72 -3.30
CA THR A 79 1.49 -10.91 -3.21
C THR A 79 0.07 -10.60 -2.73
N THR A 80 -0.12 -9.56 -1.92
CA THR A 80 -1.43 -9.18 -1.37
C THR A 80 -2.23 -8.36 -2.37
N MET A 81 -1.56 -7.51 -3.15
CA MET A 81 -2.20 -6.82 -4.27
C MET A 81 -2.65 -7.81 -5.35
N ASP A 82 -1.76 -8.69 -5.77
CA ASP A 82 -2.04 -9.78 -6.72
C ASP A 82 -3.25 -10.62 -6.27
N ALA A 83 -3.23 -11.09 -5.02
CA ALA A 83 -4.34 -11.85 -4.45
C ALA A 83 -5.67 -11.08 -4.38
N SER A 84 -5.64 -9.75 -4.20
CA SER A 84 -6.86 -8.94 -4.21
C SER A 84 -7.38 -8.71 -5.62
N THR A 85 -6.50 -8.48 -6.59
CA THR A 85 -6.85 -8.34 -8.01
C THR A 85 -7.47 -9.62 -8.56
N ALA A 86 -6.84 -10.77 -8.29
CA ALA A 86 -7.35 -12.08 -8.68
C ALA A 86 -8.72 -12.37 -8.05
N ALA A 87 -8.90 -11.99 -6.77
CA ALA A 87 -10.19 -12.14 -6.08
C ALA A 87 -11.31 -11.33 -6.75
N LEU A 88 -11.00 -10.15 -7.30
CA LEU A 88 -11.96 -9.30 -8.01
C LEU A 88 -12.27 -9.77 -9.44
N GLY A 89 -11.57 -10.81 -9.95
CA GLY A 89 -11.72 -11.28 -11.33
C GLY A 89 -11.31 -10.24 -12.37
N LEU A 90 -10.43 -9.30 -12.00
CA LEU A 90 -9.90 -8.27 -12.90
C LEU A 90 -8.86 -8.83 -13.88
N GLU A 91 -8.44 -10.08 -13.72
CA GLU A 91 -7.48 -10.77 -14.60
C GLU A 91 -8.15 -11.41 -15.83
N ASP A 92 -9.48 -11.52 -15.85
CA ASP A 92 -10.25 -12.19 -16.92
C ASP A 92 -10.72 -11.23 -18.04
N GLU A 93 -10.03 -10.12 -18.27
CA GLU A 93 -10.20 -9.38 -19.53
C GLU A 93 -9.59 -10.22 -20.66
N GLU A 94 -10.43 -10.72 -21.58
CA GLU A 94 -9.96 -11.54 -22.70
C GLU A 94 -8.83 -10.82 -23.46
N PRO A 95 -7.69 -11.50 -23.71
CA PRO A 95 -6.56 -10.86 -24.34
C PRO A 95 -6.95 -10.30 -25.71
N SER A 96 -6.53 -9.05 -25.96
CA SER A 96 -6.82 -8.32 -27.19
C SER A 96 -6.38 -9.14 -28.41
N LYS A 97 -7.01 -8.94 -29.58
CA LYS A 97 -6.57 -9.58 -30.84
C LYS A 97 -5.09 -9.32 -31.14
N PHE A 98 -4.57 -8.19 -30.70
CA PHE A 98 -3.15 -7.82 -30.78
C PHE A 98 -2.27 -8.69 -29.85
N GLU A 99 -2.76 -9.00 -28.66
CA GLU A 99 -2.06 -9.86 -27.70
C GLU A 99 -2.06 -11.34 -28.13
N LYS A 100 -3.16 -11.83 -28.71
CA LYS A 100 -3.15 -13.19 -29.27
C LYS A 100 -2.13 -13.30 -30.42
N TRP A 101 -2.07 -12.30 -31.31
CA TRP A 101 -1.14 -12.27 -32.43
C TRP A 101 0.34 -12.16 -32.00
N LEU A 102 0.68 -11.29 -31.04
CA LEU A 102 2.06 -11.16 -30.54
C LEU A 102 2.50 -12.45 -29.82
N SER A 103 1.62 -13.12 -29.09
CA SER A 103 1.94 -14.31 -28.29
C SER A 103 2.24 -15.49 -29.21
N GLU A 104 1.52 -15.60 -30.33
CA GLU A 104 1.78 -16.57 -31.39
C GLU A 104 3.12 -16.30 -32.12
N LYS A 105 3.48 -15.02 -32.32
CA LYS A 105 4.69 -14.66 -33.08
C LYS A 105 5.98 -14.70 -32.26
N LEU A 106 5.92 -14.36 -30.98
CA LEU A 106 7.09 -14.22 -30.12
C LEU A 106 7.31 -15.42 -29.19
N HIS A 107 6.34 -16.35 -29.06
CA HIS A 107 6.39 -17.47 -28.11
C HIS A 107 6.67 -17.06 -26.65
N VAL A 108 6.45 -15.78 -26.32
CA VAL A 108 6.58 -15.24 -24.96
C VAL A 108 5.21 -14.72 -24.55
N ASP A 109 4.83 -15.00 -23.29
CA ASP A 109 3.65 -14.40 -22.69
C ASP A 109 3.83 -12.87 -22.65
N ILE A 110 3.01 -12.18 -23.44
CA ILE A 110 3.06 -10.72 -23.58
C ILE A 110 2.81 -10.04 -22.25
N MET A 111 1.95 -10.61 -21.41
CA MET A 111 1.64 -10.02 -20.10
C MET A 111 2.90 -9.98 -19.24
N THR A 112 3.71 -11.04 -19.26
CA THR A 112 5.03 -11.03 -18.61
C THR A 112 5.95 -9.93 -19.15
N VAL A 113 6.00 -9.73 -20.48
CA VAL A 113 6.83 -8.68 -21.10
C VAL A 113 6.33 -7.27 -20.73
N VAL A 114 5.03 -7.03 -20.83
CA VAL A 114 4.40 -5.75 -20.48
C VAL A 114 4.63 -5.43 -19.01
N MET A 115 4.44 -6.41 -18.12
CA MET A 115 4.69 -6.23 -16.69
C MET A 115 6.17 -5.93 -16.39
N ALA A 116 7.10 -6.60 -17.09
CA ALA A 116 8.53 -6.30 -16.95
C ALA A 116 8.87 -4.87 -17.41
N VAL A 117 8.32 -4.42 -18.54
CA VAL A 117 8.50 -3.05 -19.04
C VAL A 117 7.90 -2.04 -18.06
N CYS A 118 6.67 -2.25 -17.60
CA CYS A 118 6.02 -1.42 -16.59
C CYS A 118 6.82 -1.33 -15.29
N MET A 119 7.40 -2.45 -14.83
CA MET A 119 8.29 -2.46 -13.66
C MET A 119 9.54 -1.60 -13.90
N ILE A 120 10.23 -1.77 -15.03
CA ILE A 120 11.44 -1.01 -15.36
C ILE A 120 11.13 0.48 -15.45
N LEU A 121 10.04 0.86 -16.14
CA LEU A 121 9.61 2.25 -16.25
C LEU A 121 9.21 2.83 -14.89
N GLY A 122 8.49 2.06 -14.06
CA GLY A 122 8.08 2.49 -12.72
C GLY A 122 9.27 2.73 -11.79
N VAL A 123 10.22 1.79 -11.74
CA VAL A 123 11.45 1.93 -10.94
C VAL A 123 12.33 3.06 -11.50
N GLY A 124 12.48 3.13 -12.82
CA GLY A 124 13.23 4.18 -13.50
C GLY A 124 12.68 5.57 -13.19
N LEU A 125 11.35 5.74 -13.27
CA LEU A 125 10.66 6.97 -12.91
C LEU A 125 10.85 7.31 -11.43
N ALA A 126 10.77 6.33 -10.53
CA ALA A 126 10.98 6.56 -9.10
C ALA A 126 12.42 7.04 -8.80
N VAL A 127 13.43 6.42 -9.41
CA VAL A 127 14.84 6.85 -9.29
C VAL A 127 15.02 8.25 -9.89
N ALA A 128 14.45 8.48 -11.07
CA ALA A 128 14.51 9.77 -11.75
C ALA A 128 13.89 10.88 -10.89
N LEU A 129 12.68 10.67 -10.36
CA LEU A 129 11.90 11.68 -9.65
C LEU A 129 12.40 11.93 -8.22
N PHE A 130 12.77 10.88 -7.48
CA PHE A 130 13.05 10.99 -6.04
C PHE A 130 14.53 10.98 -5.66
N ILE A 131 15.42 10.65 -6.59
CA ILE A 131 16.87 10.60 -6.32
C ILE A 131 17.62 11.53 -7.28
N PHE A 132 17.46 11.31 -8.59
CA PHE A 132 18.21 12.05 -9.61
C PHE A 132 17.75 13.50 -9.71
N LEU A 133 16.45 13.76 -9.85
CA LEU A 133 15.90 15.11 -10.05
C LEU A 133 16.29 16.06 -8.91
N PRO A 134 16.11 15.74 -7.61
CA PRO A 134 16.58 16.62 -6.53
C PRO A 134 18.10 16.90 -6.60
N SER A 135 18.90 15.89 -6.95
CA SER A 135 20.37 15.99 -7.08
C SER A 135 20.80 16.87 -8.26
N ALA A 136 20.09 16.74 -9.39
CA ALA A 136 20.33 17.51 -10.60
C ALA A 136 19.86 18.97 -10.44
N SER A 137 18.69 19.17 -9.82
CA SER A 137 18.14 20.49 -9.52
C SER A 137 19.04 21.28 -8.56
N GLY A 138 19.67 20.64 -7.57
CA GLY A 138 20.66 21.30 -6.72
C GLY A 138 21.81 21.90 -7.52
N SER A 139 22.33 21.16 -8.51
CA SER A 139 23.36 21.69 -9.43
C SER A 139 22.84 22.84 -10.31
N GLY A 140 21.60 22.74 -10.79
CA GLY A 140 20.97 23.79 -11.60
C GLY A 140 20.75 25.08 -10.81
N ILE A 141 20.24 24.97 -9.58
CA ILE A 141 20.03 26.10 -8.67
C ILE A 141 21.37 26.77 -8.34
N SER A 142 22.43 25.99 -8.09
CA SER A 142 23.76 26.57 -7.86
C SER A 142 24.24 27.40 -9.04
N LYS A 143 24.06 26.93 -10.27
CA LYS A 143 24.48 27.67 -11.48
C LYS A 143 23.64 28.93 -11.68
N LEU A 144 22.35 28.87 -11.39
CA LEU A 144 21.46 30.02 -11.48
C LEU A 144 21.85 31.10 -10.46
N ILE A 145 22.15 30.71 -9.22
CA ILE A 145 22.58 31.65 -8.19
C ILE A 145 23.93 32.27 -8.54
N GLU A 146 24.90 31.46 -8.98
CA GLU A 146 26.21 31.93 -9.43
C GLU A 146 26.08 32.96 -10.56
N TRP A 147 25.17 32.71 -11.52
CA TRP A 147 24.84 33.66 -12.59
C TRP A 147 24.15 34.94 -12.07
N LEU A 148 23.27 34.84 -11.07
CA LEU A 148 22.56 36.00 -10.49
C LEU A 148 23.44 36.87 -9.59
N THR A 149 24.49 36.31 -9.01
CA THR A 149 25.42 37.01 -8.11
C THR A 149 26.73 37.36 -8.78
N ASP A 150 26.83 37.31 -10.11
CA ASP A 150 28.05 37.56 -10.88
C ASP A 150 29.28 36.78 -10.36
N GLY A 151 29.06 35.57 -9.81
CA GLY A 151 30.11 34.72 -9.24
C GLY A 151 30.50 35.00 -7.77
N ASP A 152 29.95 36.03 -7.12
CA ASP A 152 30.28 36.36 -5.72
C ASP A 152 29.80 35.31 -4.71
N PHE A 153 28.82 34.49 -5.07
CA PHE A 153 28.29 33.44 -4.21
C PHE A 153 28.13 32.10 -4.95
N VAL A 154 28.94 31.12 -4.55
CA VAL A 154 28.91 29.76 -5.12
C VAL A 154 28.25 28.80 -4.13
N LEU A 155 27.00 28.42 -4.42
CA LEU A 155 26.21 27.53 -3.54
C LEU A 155 26.89 26.16 -3.29
N LYS A 156 27.71 25.68 -4.23
CA LYS A 156 28.46 24.42 -4.10
C LYS A 156 29.50 24.44 -2.98
N ASP A 157 30.00 25.61 -2.60
CA ASP A 157 30.95 25.75 -1.50
C ASP A 157 30.25 25.59 -0.14
N HIS A 158 28.95 25.89 -0.11
CA HIS A 158 28.09 25.71 1.06
C HIS A 158 27.37 24.36 1.04
N ARG A 159 28.15 23.29 1.27
CA ARG A 159 27.67 21.90 1.27
C ARG A 159 26.37 21.66 2.04
N ILE A 160 26.28 22.18 3.26
CA ILE A 160 25.10 22.00 4.13
C ILE A 160 23.87 22.68 3.52
N LEU A 161 24.04 23.91 3.04
CA LEU A 161 22.96 24.68 2.43
C LEU A 161 22.43 23.99 1.16
N LEU A 162 23.33 23.50 0.30
CA LEU A 162 22.95 22.73 -0.88
C LEU A 162 22.18 21.45 -0.50
N ALA A 163 22.67 20.69 0.49
CA ALA A 163 22.00 19.47 0.94
C ALA A 163 20.60 19.74 1.53
N VAL A 164 20.43 20.85 2.26
CA VAL A 164 19.13 21.29 2.75
C VAL A 164 18.20 21.68 1.61
N ILE A 165 18.67 22.42 0.60
CA ILE A 165 17.88 22.79 -0.58
C ILE A 165 17.45 21.55 -1.37
N GLU A 166 18.38 20.62 -1.66
CA GLU A 166 18.05 19.33 -2.29
C GLU A 166 17.01 18.56 -1.47
N GLY A 167 17.12 18.60 -0.14
CA GLY A 167 16.20 17.97 0.78
C GLY A 167 14.80 18.56 0.77
N VAL A 168 14.68 19.89 0.85
CA VAL A 168 13.40 20.61 0.77
C VAL A 168 12.73 20.34 -0.59
N LEU A 169 13.50 20.41 -1.68
CA LEU A 169 13.00 20.11 -3.01
C LEU A 169 12.50 18.67 -3.11
N LYS A 170 13.24 17.70 -2.55
CA LYS A 170 12.82 16.29 -2.50
C LYS A 170 11.50 16.11 -1.73
N VAL A 171 11.34 16.79 -0.60
CA VAL A 171 10.07 16.78 0.16
C VAL A 171 8.94 17.39 -0.67
N ALA A 172 9.18 18.53 -1.34
CA ALA A 172 8.18 19.18 -2.18
C ALA A 172 7.73 18.29 -3.34
N ILE A 173 8.67 17.68 -4.07
CA ILE A 173 8.39 16.72 -5.15
C ILE A 173 7.59 15.53 -4.62
N PHE A 174 7.98 14.99 -3.46
CA PHE A 174 7.27 13.87 -2.83
C PHE A 174 5.83 14.20 -2.45
N LEU A 175 5.61 15.36 -1.81
CA LEU A 175 4.26 15.80 -1.44
C LEU A 175 3.41 16.11 -2.68
N LEU A 176 3.99 16.76 -3.69
CA LEU A 176 3.31 17.02 -4.97
C LEU A 176 2.91 15.72 -5.66
N TYR A 177 3.82 14.76 -5.74
CA TYR A 177 3.53 13.44 -6.30
C TYR A 177 2.39 12.73 -5.56
N LEU A 178 2.46 12.67 -4.23
CA LEU A 178 1.39 12.04 -3.43
C LEU A 178 0.06 12.75 -3.61
N TRP A 179 0.06 14.08 -3.69
CA TRP A 179 -1.14 14.86 -3.93
C TRP A 179 -1.74 14.53 -5.31
N LEU A 180 -0.94 14.57 -6.38
CA LEU A 180 -1.39 14.25 -7.75
C LEU A 180 -1.96 12.84 -7.84
N VAL A 181 -1.26 11.85 -7.30
CA VAL A 181 -1.71 10.45 -7.30
C VAL A 181 -2.99 10.26 -6.46
N SER A 182 -3.16 11.05 -5.39
CA SER A 182 -4.39 11.01 -4.57
C SER A 182 -5.65 11.48 -5.31
N LEU A 183 -5.51 12.12 -6.48
CA LEU A 183 -6.63 12.55 -7.32
C LEU A 183 -7.16 11.41 -8.21
N ILE A 184 -6.41 10.33 -8.38
CA ILE A 184 -6.82 9.15 -9.15
C ILE A 184 -7.86 8.37 -8.34
N LYS A 185 -9.01 8.06 -8.94
CA LYS A 185 -10.16 7.44 -8.25
C LYS A 185 -9.79 6.15 -7.51
N ASP A 186 -9.10 5.24 -8.19
CA ASP A 186 -8.75 3.94 -7.62
C ASP A 186 -7.75 4.09 -6.46
N ILE A 187 -6.80 5.01 -6.57
CA ILE A 187 -5.86 5.27 -5.48
C ILE A 187 -6.54 5.97 -4.30
N ARG A 188 -7.46 6.89 -4.58
CA ARG A 188 -8.30 7.50 -3.54
C ARG A 188 -9.07 6.44 -2.78
N ARG A 189 -9.65 5.46 -3.49
CA ARG A 189 -10.36 4.32 -2.89
C ARG A 189 -9.45 3.49 -2.00
N VAL A 190 -8.22 3.21 -2.42
CA VAL A 190 -7.20 2.54 -1.58
C VAL A 190 -6.86 3.39 -0.34
N PHE A 191 -6.78 4.72 -0.45
CA PHE A 191 -6.56 5.61 0.69
C PHE A 191 -7.74 5.66 1.68
N GLU A 192 -8.97 5.41 1.21
CA GLU A 192 -10.13 5.23 2.08
C GLU A 192 -10.01 3.91 2.88
N TYR A 193 -9.70 2.79 2.22
CA TYR A 193 -9.41 1.51 2.90
C TYR A 193 -8.24 1.61 3.88
N HIS A 194 -7.24 2.43 3.58
CA HIS A 194 -6.15 2.75 4.51
C HIS A 194 -6.66 3.51 5.75
N GLY A 195 -7.59 4.45 5.56
CA GLY A 195 -8.29 5.08 6.66
C GLY A 195 -9.09 4.09 7.51
N ALA A 196 -9.73 3.11 6.86
CA ALA A 196 -10.46 2.03 7.54
C ALA A 196 -9.54 1.15 8.39
N GLU A 197 -8.37 0.79 7.86
CA GLU A 197 -7.33 0.02 8.56
C GLU A 197 -6.91 0.73 9.86
N HIS A 198 -6.51 2.00 9.78
CA HIS A 198 -6.13 2.79 10.96
C HIS A 198 -7.25 2.87 12.01
N LYS A 199 -8.50 3.11 11.57
CA LYS A 199 -9.65 3.22 12.47
C LYS A 199 -9.97 1.89 13.15
N ALA A 200 -9.91 0.78 12.43
CA ALA A 200 -10.13 -0.56 12.97
C ALA A 200 -9.05 -0.93 14.00
N VAL A 201 -7.77 -0.65 13.71
CA VAL A 201 -6.65 -0.87 14.64
C VAL A 201 -6.82 -0.03 15.90
N PHE A 202 -7.13 1.26 15.80
CA PHE A 202 -7.37 2.09 16.99
C PHE A 202 -8.55 1.60 17.83
N CYS A 203 -9.63 1.12 17.19
CA CYS A 203 -10.77 0.54 17.88
C CYS A 203 -10.37 -0.68 18.70
N TYR A 204 -9.64 -1.61 18.08
CA TYR A 204 -9.07 -2.79 18.73
C TYR A 204 -8.17 -2.42 19.91
N GLU A 205 -7.22 -1.52 19.69
CA GLU A 205 -6.28 -1.08 20.73
C GLU A 205 -6.95 -0.35 21.88
N SER A 206 -8.09 0.33 21.63
CA SER A 206 -8.86 1.02 22.67
C SER A 206 -9.74 0.09 23.49
N GLY A 207 -9.78 -1.21 23.18
CA GLY A 207 -10.57 -2.18 23.92
C GLY A 207 -12.06 -2.16 23.60
N LYS A 208 -12.51 -1.39 22.60
CA LYS A 208 -13.93 -1.29 22.23
C LYS A 208 -14.35 -2.43 21.31
N ASP A 209 -15.66 -2.67 21.26
CA ASP A 209 -16.22 -3.65 20.34
C ASP A 209 -15.96 -3.27 18.88
N LEU A 210 -15.46 -4.24 18.12
CA LEU A 210 -15.14 -4.11 16.70
C LEU A 210 -16.42 -4.12 15.85
N THR A 211 -17.10 -2.97 15.85
CA THR A 211 -18.22 -2.65 14.96
C THR A 211 -17.87 -1.43 14.10
N PRO A 212 -18.46 -1.28 12.90
CA PRO A 212 -18.24 -0.12 12.04
C PRO A 212 -18.54 1.22 12.74
N GLU A 213 -19.59 1.28 13.56
CA GLU A 213 -20.01 2.49 14.28
C GLU A 213 -18.98 2.92 15.34
N ASN A 214 -18.37 1.95 16.01
CA ASN A 214 -17.31 2.23 16.98
C ASN A 214 -16.00 2.60 16.28
N ALA A 215 -15.62 1.88 15.23
CA ALA A 215 -14.42 2.15 14.46
C ALA A 215 -14.47 3.53 13.79
N ALA A 216 -15.62 3.94 13.26
CA ALA A 216 -15.82 5.23 12.59
C ALA A 216 -15.43 6.45 13.45
N LYS A 217 -15.56 6.34 14.78
CA LYS A 217 -15.26 7.41 15.76
C LYS A 217 -13.77 7.65 15.96
N PHE A 218 -12.91 6.73 15.54
CA PHE A 218 -11.46 6.86 15.71
C PHE A 218 -10.80 7.70 14.62
N LYS A 219 -9.58 8.17 14.89
CA LYS A 219 -8.80 8.96 13.94
C LYS A 219 -8.20 8.06 12.87
N ARG A 220 -8.09 8.54 11.65
CA ARG A 220 -7.38 7.87 10.54
C ARG A 220 -5.87 8.15 10.49
N PHE A 221 -5.29 8.74 11.54
CA PHE A 221 -3.87 9.09 11.60
C PHE A 221 -3.15 8.27 12.66
N HIS A 222 -2.35 7.31 12.21
CA HIS A 222 -1.73 6.32 13.08
C HIS A 222 -0.21 6.51 13.14
N PRO A 223 0.40 6.60 14.34
CA PRO A 223 1.83 6.90 14.48
C PRO A 223 2.74 5.77 13.98
N ARG A 224 2.25 4.53 13.90
CA ARG A 224 3.01 3.35 13.45
C ARG A 224 2.82 3.00 11.97
N CYS A 225 2.18 3.87 11.18
CA CYS A 225 1.96 3.64 9.76
C CYS A 225 3.26 3.71 8.94
N GLY A 226 3.37 2.88 7.89
CA GLY A 226 4.49 2.89 6.94
C GLY A 226 4.65 4.20 6.15
N THR A 227 3.62 5.03 6.06
CA THR A 227 3.75 6.39 5.49
C THR A 227 4.66 7.30 6.31
N SER A 228 4.66 7.12 7.64
CA SER A 228 5.64 7.78 8.52
C SER A 228 7.06 7.25 8.28
N PHE A 229 7.21 5.98 7.89
CA PHE A 229 8.51 5.41 7.51
C PHE A 229 9.08 6.07 6.26
N MET A 230 8.25 6.35 5.23
CA MET A 230 8.71 7.07 4.04
C MET A 230 9.28 8.46 4.37
N PHE A 231 8.66 9.18 5.31
CA PHE A 231 9.19 10.46 5.77
C PHE A 231 10.58 10.31 6.42
N PHE A 232 10.76 9.30 7.29
CA PHE A 232 12.08 9.02 7.89
C PHE A 232 13.13 8.64 6.84
N MET A 233 12.76 7.92 5.77
CA MET A 233 13.67 7.66 4.64
C MET A 233 14.16 8.94 3.98
N ILE A 234 13.26 9.92 3.79
CA ILE A 234 13.63 11.21 3.21
C ILE A 234 14.55 11.95 4.17
N LEU A 235 14.20 12.05 5.45
CA LEU A 235 15.00 12.75 6.46
C LEU A 235 16.41 12.17 6.60
N ILE A 236 16.53 10.84 6.75
CA ILE A 236 17.83 10.15 6.82
C ILE A 236 18.59 10.34 5.50
N GLY A 237 17.88 10.28 4.36
CA GLY A 237 18.49 10.52 3.05
C GLY A 237 19.07 11.93 2.89
N ILE A 238 18.46 12.96 3.50
CA ILE A 238 19.00 14.33 3.53
C ILE A 238 20.27 14.37 4.37
N ILE A 239 20.25 13.77 5.56
CA ILE A 239 21.41 13.70 6.46
C ILE A 239 22.58 12.99 5.77
N ILE A 240 22.33 11.83 5.15
CA ILE A 240 23.34 11.10 4.36
C ILE A 240 23.82 11.97 3.19
N GLY A 241 22.92 12.71 2.54
CA GLY A 241 23.23 13.66 1.48
C GLY A 241 24.23 14.75 1.90
N CYS A 242 24.17 15.23 3.14
CA CYS A 242 25.16 16.16 3.70
C CYS A 242 26.58 15.59 3.71
N PHE A 243 26.75 14.25 3.68
CA PHE A 243 28.04 13.57 3.63
C PHE A 243 28.47 13.16 2.21
N ILE A 244 27.71 13.51 1.18
CA ILE A 244 28.10 13.32 -0.22
C ILE A 244 28.74 14.61 -0.74
N PRO A 245 29.93 14.57 -1.36
CA PRO A 245 30.56 15.78 -1.90
C PRO A 245 29.74 16.39 -3.04
N PRO A 246 29.38 17.69 -2.97
CA PRO A 246 28.56 18.34 -3.98
C PRO A 246 29.26 18.54 -5.34
N GLN A 247 30.59 18.42 -5.36
CA GLN A 247 31.42 18.52 -6.56
C GLN A 247 31.24 17.33 -7.51
N LEU A 248 30.75 16.18 -7.01
CA LEU A 248 30.55 15.00 -7.83
C LEU A 248 29.43 15.20 -8.86
N PRO A 249 29.54 14.60 -10.06
CA PRO A 249 28.46 14.60 -11.04
C PRO A 249 27.15 14.08 -10.45
N ALA A 250 26.01 14.62 -10.88
CA ALA A 250 24.69 14.26 -10.35
C ALA A 250 24.40 12.75 -10.46
N ILE A 251 24.88 12.11 -11.54
CA ILE A 251 24.77 10.67 -11.77
C ILE A 251 25.54 9.89 -10.70
N LEU A 252 26.79 10.25 -10.43
CA LEU A 252 27.59 9.57 -9.42
C LEU A 252 27.01 9.74 -8.01
N ARG A 253 26.51 10.94 -7.69
CA ARG A 253 25.77 11.19 -6.43
C ARG A 253 24.52 10.32 -6.33
N THR A 254 23.82 10.11 -7.45
CA THR A 254 22.63 9.24 -7.53
C THR A 254 23.01 7.78 -7.26
N LEU A 255 24.09 7.28 -7.89
CA LEU A 255 24.58 5.91 -7.66
C LEU A 255 25.01 5.69 -6.20
N ILE A 256 25.70 6.65 -5.59
CA ILE A 256 26.06 6.59 -4.16
C ILE A 256 24.80 6.56 -3.29
N LYS A 257 23.81 7.43 -3.55
CA LYS A 257 22.53 7.44 -2.81
C LYS A 257 21.80 6.09 -2.92
N ILE A 258 21.82 5.45 -4.11
CA ILE A 258 21.25 4.11 -4.33
C ILE A 258 22.00 3.06 -3.51
N ALA A 259 23.34 3.07 -3.54
CA ALA A 259 24.16 2.14 -2.77
C ALA A 259 23.94 2.26 -1.25
N LEU A 260 23.59 3.47 -0.76
CA LEU A 260 23.31 3.75 0.65
C LEU A 260 21.84 3.52 1.06
N LEU A 261 20.98 3.06 0.14
CA LEU A 261 19.58 2.73 0.46
C LEU A 261 19.44 1.68 1.57
N PRO A 262 20.20 0.57 1.60
CA PRO A 262 20.09 -0.41 2.69
C PRO A 262 20.35 0.20 4.07
N ILE A 263 21.33 1.10 4.18
CA ILE A 263 21.63 1.81 5.43
C ILE A 263 20.48 2.73 5.80
N THR A 264 19.95 3.49 4.83
CA THR A 264 18.80 4.39 5.04
C THR A 264 17.59 3.61 5.56
N VAL A 265 17.24 2.51 4.89
CA VAL A 265 16.14 1.61 5.24
C VAL A 265 16.32 1.01 6.62
N GLY A 266 17.51 0.49 6.91
CA GLY A 266 17.83 -0.08 8.20
C GLY A 266 17.69 0.93 9.33
N LEU A 267 18.25 2.14 9.18
CA LEU A 267 18.15 3.21 10.18
C LEU A 267 16.72 3.66 10.40
N GLY A 268 15.94 3.90 9.35
CA GLY A 268 14.56 4.35 9.53
C GLY A 268 13.66 3.28 10.14
N TYR A 269 13.97 2.00 9.94
CA TYR A 269 13.29 0.91 10.63
C TYR A 269 13.57 0.95 12.14
N GLU A 270 14.80 1.24 12.54
CA GLU A 270 15.12 1.40 13.97
C GLU A 270 14.41 2.60 14.58
N ILE A 271 14.36 3.73 13.87
CA ILE A 271 13.65 4.93 14.33
C ILE A 271 12.15 4.65 14.50
N ILE A 272 11.49 4.04 13.52
CA ILE A 272 10.04 3.78 13.63
C ILE A 272 9.74 2.73 14.71
N ARG A 273 10.60 1.71 14.86
CA ARG A 273 10.47 0.73 15.94
C ARG A 273 10.67 1.36 17.31
N PHE A 274 11.62 2.28 17.45
CA PHE A 274 11.86 3.02 18.68
C PHE A 274 10.68 3.94 19.00
N ALA A 275 10.19 4.69 18.01
CA ALA A 275 9.02 5.56 18.14
C ALA A 275 7.74 4.79 18.49
N GLY A 276 7.58 3.56 18.01
CA GLY A 276 6.45 2.70 18.35
C GLY A 276 6.45 2.19 19.79
N LYS A 277 7.61 2.18 20.47
CA LYS A 277 7.77 1.68 21.85
C LYS A 277 7.81 2.78 22.90
N HIS A 278 8.02 4.03 22.51
CA HIS A 278 8.20 5.17 23.41
C HIS A 278 7.18 6.25 23.11
N ASP A 279 6.57 6.79 24.16
CA ASP A 279 5.62 7.91 24.05
C ASP A 279 6.12 9.07 24.91
N ASN A 280 6.95 9.93 24.31
CA ASN A 280 7.44 11.17 24.92
C ASN A 280 7.30 12.33 23.92
N TRP A 281 7.44 13.57 24.41
CA TRP A 281 7.24 14.77 23.60
C TRP A 281 8.16 14.81 22.36
N PHE A 282 9.39 14.31 22.49
CA PHE A 282 10.37 14.26 21.41
C PHE A 282 9.95 13.28 20.32
N ILE A 283 9.52 12.07 20.67
CA ILE A 283 9.00 11.08 19.71
C ILE A 283 7.75 11.61 19.02
N ARG A 284 6.85 12.28 19.74
CA ARG A 284 5.66 12.90 19.14
C ARG A 284 6.04 13.97 18.11
N ALA A 285 7.00 14.84 18.43
CA ALA A 285 7.51 15.85 17.50
C ALA A 285 8.17 15.20 16.29
N LEU A 286 9.00 14.16 16.51
CA LEU A 286 9.71 13.44 15.46
C LEU A 286 8.75 12.70 14.49
N SER A 287 7.65 12.13 15.00
CA SER A 287 6.63 11.45 14.20
C SER A 287 5.62 12.39 13.53
N ALA A 288 5.48 13.64 14.02
CA ALA A 288 4.44 14.57 13.55
C ALA A 288 4.44 14.80 12.03
N PRO A 289 5.59 15.00 11.35
CA PRO A 289 5.59 15.17 9.89
C PRO A 289 5.06 13.93 9.16
N GLY A 290 5.35 12.73 9.65
CA GLY A 290 4.79 11.49 9.12
C GLY A 290 3.26 11.43 9.22
N LEU A 291 2.69 11.92 10.33
CA LEU A 291 1.24 12.06 10.49
C LEU A 291 0.64 13.11 9.54
N TRP A 292 1.39 14.15 9.18
CA TRP A 292 0.90 15.14 8.20
C TRP A 292 0.77 14.56 6.80
N VAL A 293 1.70 13.71 6.38
CA VAL A 293 1.62 12.98 5.10
C VAL A 293 0.34 12.14 5.02
N GLN A 294 -0.09 11.56 6.15
CA GLN A 294 -1.32 10.78 6.23
C GLN A 294 -2.59 11.59 5.93
N ARG A 295 -2.55 12.93 6.02
CA ARG A 295 -3.68 13.77 5.56
C ARG A 295 -3.94 13.62 4.06
N ILE A 296 -2.90 13.28 3.29
CA ILE A 296 -2.97 13.02 1.85
C ILE A 296 -3.25 11.53 1.60
N THR A 297 -2.48 10.64 2.25
CA THR A 297 -2.46 9.19 1.96
C THR A 297 -3.51 8.37 2.72
N THR A 298 -4.39 9.01 3.49
CA THR A 298 -5.62 8.40 4.00
C THR A 298 -6.80 9.28 3.64
N LYS A 299 -7.99 8.69 3.56
CA LYS A 299 -9.27 9.38 3.39
C LYS A 299 -10.30 8.78 4.36
N GLU A 300 -11.43 9.46 4.54
CA GLU A 300 -12.48 8.94 5.40
C GLU A 300 -13.15 7.74 4.73
N PRO A 301 -13.20 6.57 5.40
CA PRO A 301 -13.84 5.38 4.84
C PRO A 301 -15.37 5.41 5.03
N ASP A 302 -16.05 4.68 4.16
CA ASP A 302 -17.46 4.31 4.36
C ASP A 302 -17.61 3.10 5.33
N SER A 303 -18.85 2.80 5.73
CA SER A 303 -19.15 1.69 6.65
C SER A 303 -18.73 0.33 6.08
N SER A 304 -18.86 0.12 4.76
CA SER A 304 -18.48 -1.11 4.10
C SER A 304 -16.96 -1.32 4.15
N GLN A 305 -16.17 -0.27 4.02
CA GLN A 305 -14.71 -0.37 4.14
C GLN A 305 -14.29 -0.69 5.58
N LEU A 306 -15.02 -0.16 6.57
CA LEU A 306 -14.80 -0.48 7.98
C LEU A 306 -15.14 -1.94 8.31
N GLU A 307 -16.24 -2.48 7.79
CA GLU A 307 -16.57 -3.91 7.91
C GLU A 307 -15.46 -4.79 7.35
N CYS A 308 -14.93 -4.43 6.18
CA CYS A 308 -13.84 -5.14 5.53
C CYS A 308 -12.57 -5.12 6.40
N ALA A 309 -12.19 -3.96 6.91
CA ALA A 309 -11.05 -3.81 7.82
C ALA A 309 -11.22 -4.62 9.12
N ILE A 310 -12.43 -4.62 9.69
CA ILE A 310 -12.77 -5.42 10.89
C ILE A 310 -12.72 -6.91 10.59
N ALA A 311 -13.21 -7.34 9.44
CA ALA A 311 -13.19 -8.74 9.01
C ALA A 311 -11.75 -9.26 8.87
N ALA A 312 -10.88 -8.47 8.24
CA ALA A 312 -9.45 -8.76 8.17
C ALA A 312 -8.83 -8.83 9.58
N LEU A 313 -9.13 -7.88 10.45
CA LEU A 313 -8.55 -7.81 11.80
C LEU A 313 -8.96 -9.00 12.66
N LYS A 314 -10.25 -9.32 12.75
CA LYS A 314 -10.74 -10.49 13.50
C LYS A 314 -10.14 -11.79 12.95
N SER A 315 -10.03 -11.89 11.63
CA SER A 315 -9.44 -13.05 10.96
C SER A 315 -7.94 -13.22 11.18
N ALA A 316 -7.22 -12.13 11.44
CA ALA A 316 -5.79 -12.14 11.71
C ALA A 316 -5.44 -12.42 13.19
N ILE A 317 -6.42 -12.41 14.11
CA ILE A 317 -6.22 -12.66 15.55
C ILE A 317 -7.11 -13.82 16.02
N PRO A 318 -6.85 -15.06 15.55
CA PRO A 318 -7.70 -16.20 15.84
C PRO A 318 -7.73 -16.58 17.33
N ASP A 319 -6.74 -16.18 18.12
CA ASP A 319 -6.69 -16.45 19.56
C ASP A 319 -7.66 -15.58 20.38
N GLU A 320 -7.94 -14.34 19.95
CA GLU A 320 -8.97 -13.49 20.56
C GLU A 320 -10.35 -13.68 19.93
N PHE A 321 -10.42 -14.11 18.66
CA PHE A 321 -11.67 -14.33 17.92
C PHE A 321 -11.75 -15.75 17.32
N PRO A 322 -11.74 -16.82 18.14
CA PRO A 322 -11.63 -18.21 17.68
C PRO A 322 -12.85 -18.73 16.88
N GLY A 323 -13.95 -17.98 16.83
CA GLY A 323 -15.18 -18.35 16.12
C GLY A 323 -15.59 -17.40 14.98
N TYR A 324 -14.75 -16.42 14.61
CA TYR A 324 -15.08 -15.51 13.53
C TYR A 324 -14.98 -16.22 12.15
N THR A 325 -16.13 -16.56 11.60
CA THR A 325 -16.29 -17.07 10.23
C THR A 325 -16.78 -15.95 9.31
N PRO A 326 -15.98 -15.54 8.32
CA PRO A 326 -16.44 -14.58 7.31
C PRO A 326 -17.55 -15.19 6.44
N GLU A 327 -18.44 -14.35 5.91
CA GLU A 327 -19.62 -14.76 5.11
C GLU A 327 -19.25 -15.63 3.90
N LYS A 328 -18.13 -15.34 3.23
CA LYS A 328 -17.56 -16.19 2.18
C LYS A 328 -16.07 -16.41 2.42
N GLN A 329 -15.64 -17.67 2.41
CA GLN A 329 -14.25 -18.09 2.60
C GLN A 329 -13.85 -19.01 1.45
N PHE A 330 -12.66 -18.82 0.89
CA PHE A 330 -12.02 -19.83 0.02
C PHE A 330 -10.87 -20.52 0.76
N GLY A 331 -10.46 -21.64 0.18
CA GLY A 331 -9.31 -22.42 0.61
C GLY A 331 -7.99 -21.64 0.66
N PRO A 332 -6.89 -22.30 1.06
CA PRO A 332 -5.61 -21.65 1.33
C PRO A 332 -5.07 -20.89 0.11
N PHE A 333 -4.29 -19.83 0.37
CA PHE A 333 -3.50 -19.08 -0.62
C PHE A 333 -2.81 -20.07 -1.59
N LYS A 334 -3.32 -20.19 -2.82
CA LYS A 334 -2.61 -20.88 -3.90
C LYS A 334 -1.90 -19.82 -4.73
N ASN A 335 -0.69 -20.13 -5.22
CA ASN A 335 0.02 -19.24 -6.15
C ASN A 335 -0.92 -18.87 -7.31
N GLY A 336 -0.89 -17.60 -7.75
CA GLY A 336 -1.95 -16.92 -8.53
C GLY A 336 -2.56 -17.70 -9.71
N ALA A 337 -1.82 -18.63 -10.32
CA ALA A 337 -2.28 -19.42 -11.46
C ALA A 337 -3.50 -20.34 -11.22
N SER A 338 -3.79 -20.81 -9.99
CA SER A 338 -4.84 -21.82 -9.79
C SER A 338 -6.17 -21.28 -9.24
N VAL A 339 -6.24 -20.01 -8.84
CA VAL A 339 -7.49 -19.39 -8.33
C VAL A 339 -8.31 -18.82 -9.49
N ALA A 340 -7.62 -18.26 -10.49
CA ALA A 340 -8.21 -17.83 -11.75
C ALA A 340 -9.10 -18.93 -12.36
N SER A 341 -8.62 -20.18 -12.40
CA SER A 341 -9.36 -21.26 -13.07
C SER A 341 -10.66 -21.70 -12.38
N SER A 342 -10.82 -21.59 -11.06
CA SER A 342 -12.06 -22.06 -10.40
C SER A 342 -13.08 -20.93 -10.25
N VAL A 343 -12.62 -19.73 -9.91
CA VAL A 343 -13.49 -18.56 -9.71
C VAL A 343 -13.97 -18.01 -11.06
N ALA A 344 -13.09 -17.95 -12.07
CA ALA A 344 -13.50 -17.58 -13.43
C ALA A 344 -14.50 -18.59 -14.00
N VAL A 345 -14.33 -19.89 -13.72
CA VAL A 345 -15.25 -20.92 -14.22
C VAL A 345 -16.63 -20.82 -13.58
N ASP A 346 -16.72 -20.57 -12.26
CA ASP A 346 -18.01 -20.45 -11.59
C ASP A 346 -18.71 -19.12 -11.95
N ALA A 347 -17.98 -18.01 -12.00
CA ALA A 347 -18.51 -16.71 -12.43
C ALA A 347 -18.87 -16.68 -13.92
N ALA A 348 -18.08 -17.33 -14.79
CA ALA A 348 -18.39 -17.45 -16.21
C ALA A 348 -19.61 -18.36 -16.44
N ARG A 349 -19.76 -19.45 -15.66
CA ARG A 349 -20.97 -20.29 -15.70
C ARG A 349 -22.21 -19.51 -15.30
N GLU A 350 -22.13 -18.69 -14.26
CA GLU A 350 -23.26 -17.87 -13.82
C GLU A 350 -23.61 -16.76 -14.82
N ARG A 351 -22.61 -16.09 -15.41
CA ARG A 351 -22.81 -15.11 -16.48
C ARG A 351 -23.35 -15.74 -17.77
N ALA A 352 -22.88 -16.95 -18.13
CA ALA A 352 -23.37 -17.68 -19.29
C ALA A 352 -24.83 -18.15 -19.08
N ALA A 353 -25.18 -18.59 -17.88
CA ALA A 353 -26.56 -18.95 -17.52
C ALA A 353 -27.50 -17.74 -17.64
N LYS A 354 -27.14 -16.60 -17.04
CA LYS A 354 -27.93 -15.35 -17.16
C LYS A 354 -28.04 -14.87 -18.61
N ARG A 355 -26.97 -15.02 -19.41
CA ARG A 355 -26.99 -14.62 -20.83
C ARG A 355 -27.84 -15.54 -21.70
N ALA A 356 -27.93 -16.83 -21.36
CA ALA A 356 -28.81 -17.79 -22.03
C ALA A 356 -30.30 -17.54 -21.75
N GLU A 357 -30.64 -16.92 -20.61
CA GLU A 357 -32.01 -16.58 -20.22
C GLU A 357 -32.51 -15.23 -20.79
N LEU A 358 -31.61 -14.35 -21.23
CA LEU A 358 -31.95 -13.04 -21.84
C LEU A 358 -32.93 -13.10 -23.02
N PRO A 359 -32.85 -14.05 -23.98
CA PRO A 359 -33.83 -14.18 -25.05
C PRO A 359 -35.23 -14.49 -24.52
N HIS A 360 -35.33 -15.33 -23.49
CA HIS A 360 -36.59 -15.68 -22.86
C HIS A 360 -37.20 -14.47 -22.15
N HIS A 361 -36.40 -13.75 -21.34
CA HIS A 361 -36.86 -12.53 -20.70
C HIS A 361 -37.26 -11.43 -21.70
N ARG A 362 -36.53 -11.27 -22.81
CA ARG A 362 -36.91 -10.34 -23.90
C ARG A 362 -38.24 -10.72 -24.56
N ALA A 363 -38.49 -12.01 -24.79
CA ALA A 363 -39.73 -12.51 -25.37
C ALA A 363 -40.94 -12.37 -24.41
N VAL A 364 -40.71 -12.51 -23.11
CA VAL A 364 -41.74 -12.29 -22.09
C VAL A 364 -42.04 -10.79 -21.96
N MET A 365 -41.01 -9.95 -21.95
CA MET A 365 -41.15 -8.50 -21.86
C MET A 365 -41.80 -7.87 -23.09
N SER A 366 -41.65 -8.43 -24.29
CA SER A 366 -42.24 -7.84 -25.50
C SER A 366 -43.77 -7.77 -25.46
N LYS A 367 -44.41 -8.59 -24.62
CA LYS A 367 -45.86 -8.65 -24.41
C LYS A 367 -46.37 -7.81 -23.22
N MET A 368 -45.48 -7.13 -22.51
CA MET A 368 -45.79 -6.39 -21.27
C MET A 368 -45.90 -4.88 -21.50
N THR A 369 -46.75 -4.24 -20.72
CA THR A 369 -46.83 -2.77 -20.64
C THR A 369 -45.56 -2.18 -19.99
N PRO A 370 -45.27 -0.88 -20.17
CA PRO A 370 -44.10 -0.24 -19.57
C PRO A 370 -44.02 -0.38 -18.04
N ALA A 371 -45.15 -0.31 -17.34
CA ALA A 371 -45.20 -0.45 -15.88
C ALA A 371 -44.89 -1.88 -15.42
N GLU A 372 -45.34 -2.89 -16.16
CA GLU A 372 -45.08 -4.30 -15.88
C GLU A 372 -43.62 -4.68 -16.16
N LYS A 373 -43.01 -4.11 -17.20
CA LYS A 373 -41.59 -4.28 -17.49
C LYS A 373 -40.72 -3.84 -16.31
N VAL A 374 -41.02 -2.69 -15.70
CA VAL A 374 -40.24 -2.19 -14.56
C VAL A 374 -40.34 -3.14 -13.35
N ARG A 375 -41.55 -3.64 -13.05
CA ARG A 375 -41.73 -4.64 -11.97
C ARG A 375 -41.03 -5.96 -12.28
N TYR A 376 -41.07 -6.41 -13.53
CA TYR A 376 -40.47 -7.66 -13.97
C TYR A 376 -38.93 -7.62 -13.95
N ARG A 377 -38.29 -6.49 -14.30
CA ARG A 377 -36.83 -6.33 -14.12
C ARG A 377 -36.42 -6.40 -12.66
N ARG A 378 -37.17 -5.69 -11.81
CA ARG A 378 -36.90 -5.62 -10.37
C ARG A 378 -37.06 -6.96 -9.65
N LYS A 379 -37.90 -7.86 -10.18
CA LYS A 379 -38.15 -9.19 -9.61
C LYS A 379 -37.11 -10.24 -10.04
N ASN A 380 -36.48 -10.05 -11.19
CA ASN A 380 -35.57 -11.04 -11.79
C ASN A 380 -34.10 -10.55 -11.90
N ASP A 381 -33.76 -9.44 -11.23
CA ASP A 381 -32.42 -8.81 -11.26
C ASP A 381 -31.86 -8.63 -12.69
N LEU A 382 -32.72 -8.17 -13.62
CA LEU A 382 -32.42 -7.93 -15.05
C LEU A 382 -32.07 -6.49 -15.40
#